data_AF-A0A497JAG1-F1
#
_entry.id   AF-A0A497JAG1-F1
#
_cell.length_a   1.000
_cell.length_b   1.000
_cell.length_c   1.000
_cell.angle_alpha   90.00
_cell.angle_beta   90.00
_cell.angle_gamma   90.00
#
_symmetry.space_group_name_H-M   'P 1'
#
loop_
_entity.id
_entity.type
_entity.pdbx_description
1 polymer ?
#
loop_
_entity_poly.entity_id
_entity_poly.type
_entity_poly.pdbx_seq_one_letter_code
_entity_poly.pdbx_strand_id
1 'polypeptide(L)'
;SKVAILENYKLAFTRKSKNRKCGVADIVESQEDKVYGVLYEIKESDLQKLDCKEGRKLCNDEEAGAYERDNDIKVIVIEKENEKEIENVLTYKVRTPEFKDEEKR
;
A
#
# COMPACT_ATOMS: atom_id res chain seq x y z
N SER A 1 8.95 -7.47 -12.58
CA SER A 1 7.70 -7.06 -11.93
C SER A 1 6.53 -7.29 -12.87
N LYS A 2 5.31 -7.30 -12.36
CA LYS A 2 4.08 -7.54 -13.14
C LYS A 2 3.05 -6.46 -12.82
N VAL A 3 2.16 -6.15 -13.77
CA VAL A 3 1.03 -5.25 -13.50
C VAL A 3 0.02 -5.99 -12.64
N ALA A 4 -0.47 -5.33 -11.60
CA ALA A 4 -1.44 -5.90 -10.68
C ALA A 4 -2.58 -4.90 -10.40
N ILE A 5 -3.77 -5.44 -10.14
CA ILE A 5 -4.98 -4.70 -9.78
C ILE A 5 -5.35 -5.11 -8.36
N LEU A 6 -5.54 -4.12 -7.50
CA LEU A 6 -6.13 -4.29 -6.17
C LEU A 6 -7.58 -3.79 -6.23
N GLU A 7 -8.53 -4.71 -6.13
CA GLU A 7 -9.96 -4.41 -6.18
C GLU A 7 -10.52 -4.02 -4.81
N ASN A 8 -11.60 -3.23 -4.79
CA ASN A 8 -12.26 -2.71 -3.59
C ASN A 8 -11.40 -1.76 -2.75
N TYR A 9 -10.43 -1.11 -3.40
CA TYR A 9 -9.62 -0.05 -2.83
C TYR A 9 -9.54 1.11 -3.81
N LYS A 10 -9.33 2.32 -3.29
CA LYS A 10 -8.96 3.50 -4.07
C LYS A 10 -7.63 4.09 -3.60
N LEU A 11 -6.94 4.73 -4.53
CA LEU A 11 -5.74 5.52 -4.24
C LEU A 11 -6.19 6.85 -3.61
N ALA A 12 -5.67 7.14 -2.42
CA ALA A 12 -5.98 8.35 -1.68
C ALA A 12 -4.70 9.04 -1.18
N PHE A 13 -4.85 10.28 -0.69
CA PHE A 13 -3.79 11.04 -0.05
C PHE A 13 -4.21 11.48 1.35
N THR A 14 -4.24 10.52 2.27
CA THR A 14 -4.83 10.68 3.61
C THR A 14 -3.90 11.30 4.65
N ARG A 15 -2.63 11.54 4.29
CA ARG A 15 -1.59 12.04 5.20
C ARG A 15 -0.63 13.00 4.51
N LYS A 16 -0.11 13.99 5.24
CA LYS A 16 0.87 14.95 4.71
C LYS A 16 2.30 14.58 5.06
N SER A 17 3.18 14.57 4.08
CA SER A 17 4.62 14.49 4.31
C SER A 17 5.12 15.79 4.94
N LYS A 18 5.72 15.71 6.14
CA LYS A 18 6.42 16.85 6.76
C LYS A 18 7.62 17.33 5.92
N ASN A 19 8.28 16.41 5.21
CA ASN A 19 9.48 16.70 4.43
C ASN A 19 9.13 17.26 3.05
N ARG A 20 8.20 16.62 2.33
CA ARG A 20 7.81 17.02 0.96
C ARG A 20 6.72 18.09 0.92
N LYS A 21 6.07 18.35 2.07
CA LYS A 21 4.96 19.29 2.23
C LYS A 21 3.74 19.01 1.34
N CYS A 22 3.59 17.78 0.85
CA CYS A 22 2.48 17.31 0.01
C CYS A 22 1.81 16.06 0.61
N GLY A 23 0.67 15.65 0.06
CA GLY A 23 0.04 14.36 0.38
C GLY A 23 0.97 13.19 0.06
N VAL A 24 0.89 12.12 0.83
CA VAL A 24 1.54 10.84 0.54
C VAL A 24 0.49 9.81 0.12
N ALA A 25 0.86 8.91 -0.77
CA ALA A 25 -0.04 7.89 -1.29
C ALA A 25 -0.49 6.94 -0.19
N ASP A 26 -1.76 6.57 -0.25
CA ASP A 26 -2.41 5.61 0.63
C ASP A 26 -3.41 4.78 -0.18
N ILE A 27 -3.75 3.61 0.34
CA ILE A 27 -4.87 2.81 -0.17
C ILE A 27 -5.93 2.75 0.91
N VAL A 28 -7.17 3.09 0.53
CA VAL A 28 -8.32 3.02 1.43
C VAL A 28 -9.38 2.13 0.82
N GLU A 29 -10.08 1.38 1.66
CA GLU A 29 -11.19 0.55 1.22
C GLU A 29 -12.25 1.43 0.54
N SER A 30 -12.69 0.99 -0.64
CA SER A 30 -13.73 1.65 -1.43
C SER A 30 -14.34 0.64 -2.37
N GLN A 31 -15.61 0.30 -2.15
CA GLN A 31 -16.32 -0.71 -2.94
C GLN A 31 -16.34 -0.31 -4.42
N GLU A 32 -16.15 -1.28 -5.32
CA GLU A 32 -16.16 -1.10 -6.78
C GLU A 32 -15.01 -0.26 -7.38
N ASP A 33 -14.20 0.40 -6.55
CA ASP A 33 -12.97 1.04 -6.99
C ASP A 33 -11.82 0.03 -7.15
N LYS A 34 -10.80 0.44 -7.89
CA LYS A 34 -9.58 -0.35 -8.06
C LYS A 34 -8.32 0.50 -8.10
N VAL A 35 -7.23 -0.05 -7.58
CA VAL A 35 -5.89 0.52 -7.67
C VAL A 35 -5.04 -0.32 -8.61
N TYR A 36 -4.46 0.34 -9.61
CA TYR A 36 -3.44 -0.27 -10.46
C TYR A 36 -2.07 -0.08 -9.82
N GLY A 37 -1.31 -1.17 -9.75
CA GLY A 37 0.01 -1.19 -9.14
C GLY A 37 0.95 -2.16 -9.83
N VAL A 38 2.07 -2.41 -9.16
CA VAL A 38 3.13 -3.28 -9.67
C VAL A 38 3.47 -4.32 -8.61
N LEU A 39 3.33 -5.59 -8.95
CA LEU A 39 3.73 -6.70 -8.10
C LEU A 39 5.22 -7.00 -8.30
N TYR A 40 5.95 -7.07 -7.19
CA TYR A 40 7.37 -7.42 -7.14
C TYR A 40 7.57 -8.71 -6.37
N GLU A 41 8.46 -9.56 -6.87
CA GLU A 41 9.06 -10.63 -6.08
C GLU A 41 10.29 -10.05 -5.38
N ILE A 42 10.33 -10.18 -4.06
CA ILE A 42 11.41 -9.66 -3.22
C ILE A 42 11.97 -10.75 -2.32
N LYS A 43 13.21 -10.58 -1.88
CA LYS A 43 13.82 -11.46 -0.88
C LYS A 43 13.42 -11.01 0.51
N GLU A 44 13.31 -11.96 1.44
CA GLU A 44 13.10 -11.69 2.86
C GLU A 44 14.12 -10.70 3.42
N SER A 45 15.38 -10.78 2.96
CA SER A 45 16.46 -9.86 3.38
C SER A 45 16.25 -8.40 2.95
N ASP A 46 15.35 -8.13 2.01
CA ASP A 46 15.04 -6.76 1.57
C ASP A 46 13.83 -6.16 2.31
N LEU A 47 13.07 -6.96 3.06
CA LEU A 47 11.92 -6.49 3.83
C LEU A 47 12.30 -5.44 4.87
N GLN A 48 13.42 -5.63 5.57
CA GLN A 48 13.89 -4.65 6.55
C GLN A 48 14.22 -3.30 5.89
N LYS A 49 14.72 -3.32 4.66
CA LYS A 49 15.02 -2.10 3.91
C LYS A 49 13.72 -1.39 3.51
N LEU A 50 12.71 -2.15 3.08
CA LEU A 50 11.39 -1.60 2.76
C LEU A 50 10.75 -0.94 3.98
N ASP A 51 10.77 -1.59 5.15
CA ASP A 51 10.27 -0.99 6.39
C ASP A 51 10.91 0.35 6.70
N CYS A 52 12.24 0.40 6.59
CA CYS A 52 12.99 1.62 6.82
C CYS A 52 12.61 2.73 5.84
N LYS A 53 12.28 2.40 4.58
CA LYS A 53 11.89 3.36 3.56
C LYS A 53 10.47 3.89 3.75
N GLU A 54 9.55 3.02 4.16
CA GLU A 54 8.17 3.39 4.49
C GLU A 54 8.06 4.06 5.87
N GLY A 55 9.17 4.11 6.62
CA GLY A 55 9.20 4.69 7.96
C GLY A 55 8.40 3.87 8.96
N ARG A 56 8.18 2.58 8.67
CA ARG A 56 7.70 1.58 9.62
C ARG A 56 8.81 1.30 10.63
N LYS A 57 8.45 1.29 11.90
CA LYS A 57 9.32 1.00 13.04
C LYS A 57 8.62 -0.02 13.92
N LEU A 58 9.40 -0.87 14.58
CA LEU A 58 8.92 -1.67 15.69
C LEU A 58 9.46 -1.01 16.98
N CYS A 59 8.57 -0.61 17.87
CA CYS A 59 8.91 -0.09 19.19
C CYS A 59 8.21 -0.96 20.23
N ASN A 60 8.97 -1.72 21.03
CA ASN A 60 8.43 -2.69 22.00
C ASN A 60 7.45 -3.69 21.35
N ASP A 61 7.81 -4.24 20.19
CA ASP A 61 6.97 -5.15 19.39
C ASP A 61 5.66 -4.55 18.86
N GLU A 62 5.39 -3.28 19.13
CA GLU A 62 4.29 -2.53 18.51
C GLU A 62 4.76 -1.83 17.24
N GLU A 63 3.94 -1.91 16.21
CA GLU A 63 4.14 -1.18 14.96
C GLU A 63 4.00 0.33 15.22
N ALA A 64 4.98 1.10 14.75
CA ALA A 64 5.05 2.54 14.88
C ALA A 64 5.46 3.17 13.54
N GLY A 65 5.10 4.43 13.33
CA GLY A 65 5.49 5.16 12.12
C GLY A 65 4.33 5.62 11.25
N ALA A 66 4.66 5.91 10.00
CA ALA A 66 3.77 6.51 9.01
C ALA A 66 2.85 5.49 8.34
N TYR A 67 3.40 4.33 8.03
CA TYR A 67 2.77 3.24 7.33
C TYR A 67 2.81 1.98 8.19
N GLU A 68 1.83 1.12 7.98
CA GLU A 68 1.80 -0.23 8.49
C GLU A 68 1.82 -1.25 7.35
N ARG A 69 2.35 -2.45 7.62
CA ARG A 69 2.28 -3.57 6.68
C ARG A 69 0.89 -4.19 6.70
N ASP A 70 0.40 -4.52 5.52
CA ASP A 70 -0.73 -5.42 5.32
C ASP A 70 -0.26 -6.60 4.47
N ASN A 71 -0.34 -7.81 5.02
CA ASN A 71 0.12 -9.02 4.36
C ASN A 71 -1.03 -9.86 3.79
N ASP A 72 -2.28 -9.46 4.02
CA ASP A 72 -3.47 -10.19 3.59
C ASP A 72 -4.16 -9.48 2.42
N ILE A 73 -3.34 -8.97 1.49
CA ILE A 73 -3.84 -8.34 0.28
C ILE A 73 -3.94 -9.37 -0.83
N LYS A 74 -5.07 -9.30 -1.52
CA LYS A 74 -5.33 -10.02 -2.75
C LYS A 74 -5.24 -9.08 -3.94
N VAL A 75 -4.51 -9.49 -4.98
CA VAL A 75 -4.39 -8.75 -6.24
C VAL A 75 -4.63 -9.66 -7.44
N ILE A 76 -5.12 -9.07 -8.52
CA ILE A 76 -5.22 -9.70 -9.84
C ILE A 76 -4.00 -9.28 -10.65
N VAL A 77 -3.16 -10.24 -11.02
CA VAL A 77 -1.99 -10.00 -11.87
C VAL A 77 -2.36 -10.20 -13.32
N ILE A 78 -2.03 -9.21 -14.15
CA ILE A 78 -2.24 -9.25 -15.59
C ILE A 78 -0.98 -9.78 -16.27
N GLU A 79 -1.09 -10.94 -16.90
CA GLU A 79 -0.02 -11.57 -17.67
C GLU A 79 -0.45 -11.83 -19.11
N LYS A 80 0.02 -10.98 -20.02
CA LYS A 80 -0.38 -10.99 -21.44
C LYS A 80 -1.90 -10.77 -21.57
N GLU A 81 -2.65 -11.85 -21.79
CA GLU A 81 -4.11 -11.89 -21.96
C GLU A 81 -4.80 -12.68 -20.83
N ASN A 82 -4.04 -13.11 -19.82
CA ASN A 82 -4.57 -13.85 -18.68
C ASN A 82 -4.56 -12.99 -17.42
N GLU A 83 -5.55 -13.25 -16.57
CA GLU A 83 -5.65 -12.71 -15.23
C GLU A 83 -5.43 -13.84 -14.21
N LYS A 84 -4.61 -13.57 -13.20
CA LYS A 84 -4.33 -14.53 -12.13
C LYS A 84 -4.46 -13.85 -10.77
N GLU A 85 -5.29 -14.44 -9.92
CA GLU A 85 -5.42 -14.03 -8.52
C GLU A 85 -4.20 -14.51 -7.70
N ILE A 86 -3.66 -13.60 -6.89
CA ILE A 86 -2.60 -13.89 -5.92
C ILE A 86 -3.03 -13.30 -4.57
N GLU A 87 -3.03 -14.16 -3.55
CA GLU A 87 -3.35 -13.81 -2.17
C GLU A 87 -2.09 -13.67 -1.32
N ASN A 88 -2.25 -13.18 -0.09
CA ASN A 88 -1.17 -12.98 0.89
C ASN A 88 -0.03 -12.07 0.37
N VAL A 89 -0.39 -11.03 -0.39
CA VAL A 89 0.56 -10.04 -0.89
C VAL A 89 0.83 -8.98 0.17
N LEU A 90 2.09 -8.61 0.32
CA LEU A 90 2.50 -7.53 1.20
C LEU A 90 2.31 -6.17 0.50
N THR A 91 1.65 -5.24 1.20
CA THR A 91 1.64 -3.81 0.87
C THR A 91 1.86 -2.97 2.13
N TYR A 92 1.93 -1.65 1.95
CA TYR A 92 1.95 -0.67 3.03
C TYR A 92 0.77 0.28 2.90
N LYS A 93 0.05 0.52 4.00
CA LYS A 93 -1.04 1.49 4.08
C LYS A 93 -0.78 2.49 5.20
N VAL A 94 -1.35 3.70 5.10
CA VAL A 94 -1.16 4.72 6.14
C VAL A 94 -1.82 4.24 7.42
N ARG A 95 -1.03 4.13 8.49
CA ARG A 95 -1.51 3.62 9.78
C ARG A 95 -2.57 4.54 10.42
N THR A 96 -2.37 5.85 10.32
CA THR A 96 -3.28 6.84 10.91
C THR A 96 -3.51 7.97 9.91
N PRO A 97 -4.61 7.89 9.12
CA PRO A 97 -5.07 8.98 8.28
C PRO A 97 -5.18 10.29 9.07
N GLU A 98 -4.59 11.37 8.56
CA GLU A 98 -4.70 12.72 9.13
C GLU A 98 -5.93 13.45 8.58
N PHE A 99 -6.35 13.10 7.37
CA PHE A 99 -7.49 13.68 6.67
C PHE A 99 -8.32 12.56 6.04
N LYS A 100 -9.63 12.79 5.94
CA LYS A 100 -10.46 12.00 5.04
C LYS A 100 -10.14 12.43 3.62
N ASP A 101 -10.20 11.47 2.70
CA ASP A 101 -10.24 11.77 1.27
C ASP A 101 -11.59 12.46 0.98
N GLU A 102 -11.67 13.75 1.33
CA GLU A 102 -12.79 14.60 0.93
C GLU A 102 -12.69 14.76 -0.58
N GLU A 103 -13.70 14.29 -1.30
CA GLU A 103 -13.87 14.51 -2.74
C GLU A 103 -13.77 16.01 -3.06
N LYS A 104 -12.55 16.50 -3.30
CA LYS A 104 -12.31 17.74 -4.00
C LYS A 104 -11.77 17.37 -5.37
N ARG A 105 -12.71 17.00 -6.24
CA ARG A 105 -12.57 17.14 -7.69
C ARG A 105 -12.83 18.58 -8.08
#